data_AF-A0A382J2F4-F1
#
_entry.id   AF-A0A382J2F4-F1
#
_cell.length_a   1.000
_cell.length_b   1.000
_cell.length_c   1.000
_cell.angle_alpha   90.00
_cell.angle_beta   90.00
_cell.angle_gamma   90.00
#
_symmetry.space_group_name_H-M   'P 1'
#
loop_
_entity.id
_entity.type
_entity.pdbx_description
1 polymer ?
#
loop_
_entity_poly.entity_id
_entity_poly.type
_entity_poly.pdbx_seq_one_letter_code
_entity_poly.pdbx_strand_id
1 'polypeptide(L)' 'MPNILVINGPNLNLLGTREPEVYGDKSLDQINQELTDIAAENDCFLEACQSNSESELVNIIQEKSQTTDYMIFNPG' A
#
# COMPACT_ATOMS: atom_id res chain seq x y z
N MET A 1 -11.00 -2.81 -16.13
CA MET A 1 -10.51 -1.84 -15.14
C MET A 1 -9.20 -2.41 -14.64
N PRO A 2 -8.04 -1.76 -14.84
CA PRO A 2 -6.76 -2.27 -14.36
C PRO A 2 -6.78 -2.49 -12.86
N ASN A 3 -6.16 -3.58 -12.40
CA ASN A 3 -6.02 -3.92 -10.98
C ASN A 3 -4.60 -3.59 -10.50
N ILE A 4 -4.50 -2.68 -9.54
CA ILE A 4 -3.25 -2.21 -8.95
C ILE A 4 -3.16 -2.71 -7.51
N LEU A 5 -2.02 -3.30 -7.15
CA LEU A 5 -1.71 -3.65 -5.77
C LEU A 5 -0.61 -2.74 -5.23
N VAL A 6 -0.89 -2.05 -4.14
CA VAL A 6 0.10 -1.31 -3.36
C VAL A 6 0.55 -2.17 -2.19
N ILE A 7 1.85 -2.39 -2.07
CA ILE A 7 2.45 -3.21 -1.01
C ILE A 7 3.35 -2.30 -0.18
N ASN A 8 3.14 -2.28 1.13
CA ASN A 8 3.93 -1.53 2.09
C ASN A 8 4.67 -2.47 3.04
N GLY A 9 5.98 -2.26 3.17
CA GLY A 9 6.86 -3.05 4.02
C GLY A 9 6.82 -2.66 5.50
N PRO A 10 7.84 -3.08 6.27
CA PRO A 10 7.88 -2.92 7.71
C PRO A 10 7.89 -1.45 8.17
N ASN A 11 7.37 -1.23 9.38
CA ASN A 11 7.28 0.05 10.09
C ASN A 11 6.38 1.13 9.44
N LEU A 12 5.92 0.97 8.20
CA LEU A 12 5.03 1.94 7.55
C LEU A 12 3.67 2.04 8.24
N ASN A 13 3.24 1.01 8.99
CA ASN A 13 2.07 1.09 9.86
C ASN A 13 2.22 2.09 11.01
N LEU A 14 3.42 2.63 11.24
CA LEU A 14 3.70 3.64 12.27
C LEU A 14 3.61 5.08 11.74
N LEU A 15 3.38 5.28 10.44
CA LEU A 15 3.18 6.61 9.85
C LEU A 15 2.04 7.36 10.55
N GLY A 16 2.20 8.67 10.74
CA GLY A 16 1.27 9.53 11.45
C GLY A 16 1.26 9.39 12.98
N THR A 17 1.96 8.39 13.54
CA THR A 17 2.01 8.16 15.01
C THR A 17 3.35 8.53 15.66
N ARG A 18 4.41 8.70 14.86
CA ARG A 18 5.77 8.93 15.35
C ARG A 18 6.31 10.25 14.79
N GLU A 19 6.63 11.19 15.70
CA GLU A 19 7.25 12.49 15.38
C GLU A 19 6.60 13.20 14.17
N PRO A 20 5.32 13.62 14.27
CA PRO A 20 4.57 14.21 13.14
C PRO A 20 5.22 15.46 12.54
N GLU A 21 6.05 16.16 13.31
CA GLU A 21 6.84 17.31 12.85
C GLU A 21 7.95 16.92 11.84
N VAL A 22 8.36 15.65 11.80
CA VAL A 22 9.42 15.11 10.93
C VAL A 22 8.86 14.27 9.78
N TYR A 23 7.86 13.42 10.07
CA TYR A 23 7.35 12.42 9.12
C TYR A 23 6.00 12.78 8.47
N GLY A 24 5.43 13.93 8.85
CA GLY A 24 4.07 14.30 8.48
C GLY A 24 3.04 13.65 9.40
N ASP A 25 1.84 14.21 9.38
CA ASP A 25 0.68 13.79 10.18
C ASP A 25 -0.18 12.73 9.49
N LYS A 26 0.09 12.43 8.21
CA LYS A 26 -0.69 11.46 7.45
C LYS A 26 -0.38 10.02 7.89
N SER A 27 -1.42 9.29 8.26
CA SER A 27 -1.34 7.85 8.50
C SER A 27 -1.26 7.07 7.19
N LEU A 28 -0.78 5.84 7.27
CA LEU A 28 -0.77 4.93 6.12
C LEU A 28 -2.19 4.69 5.58
N ASP A 29 -3.19 4.62 6.45
CA ASP A 29 -4.59 4.45 6.05
C ASP A 29 -5.11 5.65 5.25
N GLN A 30 -4.74 6.88 5.64
CA GLN A 30 -5.09 8.09 4.88
C GLN A 30 -4.43 8.09 3.50
N ILE A 31 -3.16 7.70 3.43
CA ILE A 31 -2.44 7.56 2.15
C ILE A 31 -3.12 6.51 1.26
N ASN A 32 -3.46 5.34 1.81
CA ASN A 32 -4.13 4.28 1.07
C ASN A 32 -5.52 4.70 0.58
N GLN A 33 -6.26 5.48 1.38
CA GLN A 33 -7.55 6.02 0.95
C GLN A 33 -7.38 7.01 -0.20
N GLU A 34 -6.45 7.96 -0.09
CA GLU A 34 -6.16 8.90 -1.17
C GLU A 34 -5.74 8.19 -2.47
N LEU A 35 -4.91 7.15 -2.38
CA LEU A 35 -4.53 6.33 -3.53
C LEU A 35 -5.73 5.60 -4.14
N THR A 36 -6.63 5.09 -3.30
CA THR A 36 -7.85 4.41 -3.75
C THR A 36 -8.79 5.36 -4.48
N ASP A 37 -8.96 6.58 -3.95
CA ASP A 37 -9.78 7.63 -4.56
C ASP A 37 -9.19 8.06 -5.92
N ILE A 38 -7.87 8.30 -6.00
CA ILE A 38 -7.17 8.63 -7.25
C ILE A 38 -7.32 7.49 -8.28
N ALA A 39 -7.20 6.23 -7.85
CA ALA A 39 -7.37 5.10 -8.75
C ALA A 39 -8.79 5.02 -9.29
N ALA A 40 -9.81 5.22 -8.44
CA ALA A 40 -11.20 5.21 -8.85
C ALA A 40 -11.52 6.35 -9.84
N GLU A 41 -10.97 7.54 -9.63
CA GLU A 41 -11.09 8.68 -10.57
C GLU A 41 -10.49 8.39 -11.96
N ASN A 42 -9.57 7.43 -12.06
CA ASN A 42 -8.86 7.05 -13.28
C ASN A 42 -9.29 5.67 -13.81
N ASP A 43 -10.49 5.19 -13.46
CA ASP A 43 -11.02 3.88 -13.88
C ASP A 43 -10.03 2.73 -13.59
N CYS A 44 -9.43 2.74 -12.41
CA CYS A 44 -8.57 1.69 -11.88
C CYS A 44 -9.14 1.14 -10.57
N PHE A 45 -8.95 -0.15 -10.34
CA PHE A 45 -9.16 -0.76 -9.03
C PHE A 45 -7.82 -0.80 -8.30
N LEU A 46 -7.80 -0.38 -7.03
CA LEU A 46 -6.60 -0.39 -6.21
C LEU A 46 -6.88 -1.10 -4.89
N GLU A 47 -6.00 -2.04 -4.56
CA GLU A 47 -5.92 -2.67 -3.24
C GLU A 47 -4.58 -2.30 -2.61
N ALA A 48 -4.57 -2.07 -1.30
CA ALA A 48 -3.34 -1.80 -0.55
C ALA A 48 -3.19 -2.80 0.60
N CYS A 49 -1.97 -3.26 0.83
CA CYS A 49 -1.61 -4.09 1.97
C CYS A 49 -0.34 -3.57 2.64
N GLN A 50 -0.16 -3.94 3.92
CA GLN A 50 1.05 -3.67 4.68
C GLN A 50 1.42 -4.90 5.50
N SER A 51 2.72 -5.20 5.60
CA SER A 51 3.21 -6.18 6.56
C SER A 51 4.61 -5.85 7.08
N ASN A 52 4.85 -6.24 8.33
CA ASN A 52 6.17 -6.23 8.96
C ASN A 52 6.97 -7.52 8.72
N SER A 53 6.38 -8.52 8.06
CA SER A 53 6.98 -9.83 7.82
C SER A 53 7.31 -10.04 6.35
N GLU A 54 8.59 -10.31 6.05
CA GLU A 54 9.02 -10.66 4.69
C GLU A 54 8.24 -11.87 4.13
N SER A 55 8.00 -12.89 4.95
CA SER A 55 7.27 -14.09 4.51
C SER A 55 5.83 -13.77 4.11
N GLU A 56 5.18 -12.84 4.80
CA GLU A 56 3.81 -12.42 4.47
C GLU A 56 3.78 -11.59 3.19
N LEU A 57 4.74 -10.66 3.02
CA LEU A 57 4.88 -9.88 1.79
C LEU A 57 5.11 -10.78 0.57
N VAL A 58 6.00 -11.78 0.68
CA VAL A 58 6.25 -12.76 -0.38
C VAL A 58 4.99 -13.56 -0.71
N ASN A 59 4.24 -14.00 0.31
CA ASN A 59 2.99 -14.73 0.10
C ASN A 59 1.96 -13.88 -0.63
N ILE A 60 1.77 -12.61 -0.24
CA ILE A 60 0.83 -11.69 -0.89
C ILE A 60 1.21 -11.50 -2.37
N ILE A 61 2.49 -11.27 -2.66
CA ILE A 61 2.96 -11.11 -4.05
C ILE A 61 2.65 -12.35 -4.89
N GLN A 62 2.93 -13.54 -4.35
CA GLN A 62 2.67 -14.79 -5.05
C GLN A 62 1.17 -15.01 -5.29
N GLU A 63 0.34 -14.79 -4.27
CA GLU A 63 -1.12 -14.95 -4.34
C GLU A 63 -1.75 -13.99 -5.36
N LYS A 64 -1.32 -12.73 -5.37
CA LYS A 64 -1.92 -11.66 -6.18
C LYS A 64 -1.33 -11.55 -7.59
N SER A 65 -0.24 -12.26 -7.88
CA SER A 65 0.49 -12.18 -9.15
C SER A 65 -0.36 -12.46 -10.40
N GLN A 66 -1.42 -13.27 -10.28
CA GLN A 66 -2.29 -13.64 -11.40
C GLN A 66 -3.47 -12.70 -11.61
N THR A 67 -3.82 -11.90 -10.60
CA THR A 67 -5.03 -11.06 -10.60
C THR A 67 -4.70 -9.57 -10.64
N THR A 68 -3.44 -9.21 -10.49
CA THR A 68 -2.93 -7.84 -10.46
C THR A 68 -2.22 -7.51 -11.76
N ASP A 69 -2.58 -6.39 -12.39
CA ASP A 69 -1.92 -5.90 -13.61
C ASP A 69 -0.63 -5.14 -13.27
N TYR A 70 -0.62 -4.38 -12.15
CA TYR A 70 0.52 -3.57 -11.71
C TYR A 70 0.73 -3.63 -10.20
N MET A 71 1.99 -3.70 -9.76
CA MET A 71 2.37 -3.65 -8.35
C MET A 71 3.22 -2.42 -8.06
N ILE A 72 2.87 -1.69 -7.00
CA ILE A 72 3.68 -0.61 -6.43
C ILE A 72 4.18 -1.10 -5.07
N PHE A 73 5.49 -1.18 -4.88
CA PHE A 73 6.06 -1.70 -3.64
C PHE A 73 6.94 -0.66 -2.96
N ASN A 74 6.58 -0.29 -1.74
CA ASN A 74 7.42 0.45 -0.81
C ASN A 74 7.98 -0.54 0.23
N PRO A 75 9.25 -0.97 0.12
CA PRO A 75 9.80 -2.03 0.98
C PRO A 75 10.06 -1.61 2.44
N GLY A 76 9.88 -0.33 2.80
CA GLY A 76 10.17 0.23 4.12
C GLY A 76 11.38 1.16 4.13
#